data_AF-A0A250XKZ5-F1
#
_entry.id   AF-A0A250XKZ5-F1
#
_cell.length_a   1.000
_cell.length_b   1.000
_cell.length_c   1.000
_cell.angle_alpha   90.00
_cell.angle_beta   90.00
_cell.angle_gamma   90.00
#
_symmetry.space_group_name_H-M   'P 1'
#
loop_
_entity.id
_entity.type
_entity.pdbx_description
1 polymer ?
#
loop_
_entity_poly.entity_id
_entity_poly.type
_entity_poly.pdbx_seq_one_letter_code
_entity_poly.pdbx_strand_id
1 'polypeptide(L)'
;MGIFGDLPPPNKSRATASGEGSELGARLSCLKKKAFNEEDAEVSEQASEEEEEEESETGGQESETLMSDLRRRPRPRDDEGEDDEPVVEENCQPSSHAESDAPQPASKRVRIHEEVVTATIPSSSTKLTEDEDQVKAALRRISSHIGNPSKFPKACPLLRKLLDGQAVSKSSHQIDVFEAIRSAFHDPLNCAEPTLRREYMKLIAAVASRPDLFGKVERAHLDVYRIIGHVQNEMGTDDNFQFNKALSHIREAIDELPECMQEDEVIHQRLCQNGNAWTSSGSAHAEAHHHAELRHKQLKEEYAAAMHKWQQEQQRLDEEEELAQQQQQEKQEHQDMFVGSKEELVEADPFGLDSLLAEPVKPAAAAPRRRRPAPVPPPDLPPAPPSSSAWDAGEVCCMKREAVLACLHTAKGFHRHPWAKTGIELLVEHIHKNKDRFCLSQQRAIDEFMVWVRQQRALRKKGPTAKEINRDSTSFDRARAEWSKDTSISHRGKVGGGGDSKANNWLG
;
A
#
# COMPACT_ATOMS: atom_id res chain seq x y z
N MET A 1 -37.45 -64.28 -6.10
CA MET A 1 -38.50 -63.99 -5.08
C MET A 1 -37.78 -63.65 -3.79
N GLY A 2 -37.87 -62.48 -3.17
CA GLY A 2 -38.59 -61.25 -3.48
C GLY A 2 -37.78 -60.08 -2.89
N ILE A 3 -37.87 -58.94 -3.57
CA ILE A 3 -37.28 -57.65 -3.23
C ILE A 3 -38.31 -56.95 -2.34
N PHE A 4 -37.91 -56.54 -1.13
CA PHE A 4 -38.68 -55.60 -0.30
C PHE A 4 -37.81 -54.37 -0.09
N GLY A 5 -38.23 -53.27 -0.73
CA GLY A 5 -37.66 -51.94 -0.54
C GLY A 5 -38.40 -51.22 0.59
N ASP A 6 -37.64 -50.62 1.49
CA ASP A 6 -38.14 -49.70 2.51
C ASP A 6 -38.28 -48.29 1.93
N LEU A 7 -39.51 -47.77 2.00
CA LEU A 7 -39.90 -46.40 1.68
C LEU A 7 -39.63 -45.48 2.89
N PRO A 8 -39.05 -44.28 2.71
CA PRO A 8 -39.02 -43.27 3.76
C PRO A 8 -40.35 -42.47 3.84
N PRO A 9 -40.71 -41.93 5.02
CA PRO A 9 -41.95 -41.19 5.24
C PRO A 9 -41.94 -39.76 4.66
N PRO A 10 -43.13 -39.15 4.45
CA PRO A 10 -43.28 -37.88 3.74
C PRO A 10 -42.87 -36.66 4.59
N ASN A 11 -42.16 -35.75 3.93
CA ASN A 11 -41.65 -34.50 4.47
C ASN A 11 -42.79 -33.45 4.54
N LYS A 12 -43.09 -32.94 5.74
CA LYS A 12 -44.03 -31.84 5.95
C LYS A 12 -43.32 -30.50 5.75
N SER A 13 -43.51 -29.88 4.59
CA SER A 13 -43.16 -28.48 4.34
C SER A 13 -44.14 -27.55 5.06
N ARG A 14 -43.65 -26.78 6.02
CA ARG A 14 -44.37 -25.68 6.67
C ARG A 14 -43.83 -24.36 6.10
N ALA A 15 -44.69 -23.63 5.41
CA ALA A 15 -44.45 -22.29 4.93
C ALA A 15 -44.47 -21.27 6.08
N THR A 16 -43.47 -20.39 6.13
CA THR A 16 -43.54 -19.09 6.83
C THR A 16 -42.86 -18.05 5.95
N ALA A 17 -43.67 -17.30 5.19
CA ALA A 17 -43.24 -16.13 4.44
C ALA A 17 -44.12 -14.95 4.88
N SER A 18 -43.60 -14.12 5.77
CA SER A 18 -44.08 -12.76 6.05
C SER A 18 -43.08 -12.12 7.03
N GLY A 19 -42.24 -11.22 6.52
CA GLY A 19 -41.27 -10.52 7.38
C GLY A 19 -40.29 -9.56 6.72
N GLU A 20 -40.21 -9.45 5.39
CA GLU A 20 -39.12 -8.69 4.74
C GLU A 20 -39.48 -7.24 4.33
N GLY A 21 -40.74 -6.80 4.45
CA GLY A 21 -41.16 -5.46 4.01
C GLY A 21 -40.81 -4.30 4.96
N SER A 22 -40.60 -4.58 6.26
CA SER A 22 -40.43 -3.54 7.30
C SER A 22 -38.99 -3.01 7.40
N GLU A 23 -38.00 -3.83 7.03
CA GLU A 23 -36.58 -3.51 7.28
C GLU A 23 -35.98 -2.53 6.25
N LEU A 24 -36.54 -2.50 5.02
CA LEU A 24 -36.12 -1.56 3.97
C LEU A 24 -36.61 -0.12 4.23
N GLY A 25 -37.80 0.04 4.83
CA GLY A 25 -38.33 1.35 5.20
C GLY A 25 -37.50 2.06 6.29
N ALA A 26 -37.06 1.30 7.31
CA ALA A 26 -36.20 1.84 8.37
C ALA A 26 -34.81 2.25 7.85
N ARG A 27 -34.24 1.52 6.88
CA ARG A 27 -32.96 1.84 6.26
C ARG A 27 -32.99 3.09 5.38
N LEU A 28 -34.08 3.31 4.62
CA LEU A 28 -34.24 4.55 3.85
C LEU A 28 -34.47 5.78 4.76
N SER A 29 -35.19 5.62 5.88
CA SER A 29 -35.39 6.71 6.86
C SER A 29 -34.07 7.19 7.47
N CYS A 30 -33.16 6.27 7.80
CA CYS A 30 -31.83 6.62 8.31
C CYS A 30 -30.94 7.30 7.26
N LEU A 31 -31.02 6.91 5.98
CA LEU A 31 -30.26 7.56 4.91
C LEU A 31 -30.77 8.96 4.60
N LYS A 32 -32.09 9.17 4.63
CA LYS A 32 -32.71 10.49 4.39
C LYS A 32 -32.41 11.49 5.51
N LYS A 33 -32.38 11.04 6.79
CA LYS A 33 -31.91 11.86 7.92
C LYS A 33 -30.43 12.19 7.87
N LYS A 34 -29.62 11.36 7.22
CA LYS A 34 -28.18 11.60 7.10
C LYS A 34 -27.85 12.61 6.01
N ALA A 35 -28.57 12.58 4.89
CA ALA A 35 -28.44 13.57 3.81
C ALA A 35 -28.95 14.97 4.22
N PHE A 36 -30.05 15.06 4.97
CA PHE A 36 -30.61 16.35 5.40
C PHE A 36 -29.70 17.09 6.40
N ASN A 37 -28.98 16.36 7.25
CA ASN A 37 -28.01 16.97 8.19
C ASN A 37 -26.69 17.42 7.54
N GLU A 38 -26.41 17.00 6.30
CA GLU A 38 -25.17 17.34 5.60
C GLU A 38 -25.36 18.62 4.75
N GLU A 39 -26.57 18.87 4.24
CA GLU A 39 -26.92 20.13 3.54
C GLU A 39 -27.13 21.32 4.50
N ASP A 40 -27.61 21.09 5.73
CA ASP A 40 -27.72 22.16 6.75
C ASP A 40 -26.36 22.54 7.38
N ALA A 41 -25.33 21.69 7.25
CA ALA A 41 -23.99 21.97 7.75
C ALA A 41 -23.17 22.86 6.79
N GLU A 42 -23.38 22.75 5.47
CA GLU A 42 -22.71 23.59 4.48
C GLU A 42 -23.30 25.02 4.38
N VAL A 43 -24.56 25.22 4.78
CA VAL A 43 -25.18 26.57 4.82
C VAL A 43 -24.80 27.35 6.08
N SER A 44 -24.36 26.67 7.14
CA SER A 44 -23.93 27.31 8.40
C SER A 44 -22.49 27.85 8.37
N GLU A 45 -21.65 27.42 7.43
CA GLU A 45 -20.23 27.84 7.35
C GLU A 45 -20.02 29.08 6.45
N GLN A 46 -21.04 29.50 5.70
CA GLN A 46 -21.01 30.73 4.88
C GLN A 46 -21.63 31.96 5.56
N ALA A 47 -22.15 31.82 6.79
CA ALA A 47 -22.79 32.91 7.53
C ALA A 47 -21.91 33.51 8.67
N SER A 48 -20.63 33.12 8.76
CA SER A 48 -19.70 33.57 9.81
C SER A 48 -18.51 34.42 9.35
N GLU A 49 -18.49 34.88 8.09
CA GLU A 49 -17.39 35.72 7.55
C GLU A 49 -17.80 37.18 7.24
N GLU A 50 -19.00 37.65 7.63
CA GLU A 50 -19.47 39.04 7.36
C GLU A 50 -19.81 39.90 8.59
N GLU A 51 -19.31 39.58 9.80
CA GLU A 51 -19.42 40.49 10.96
C GLU A 51 -18.09 40.61 11.72
N GLU A 52 -17.08 41.24 11.11
CA GLU A 52 -15.96 41.85 11.85
C GLU A 52 -15.57 43.20 11.22
N GLU A 53 -16.39 44.22 11.41
CA GLU A 53 -15.98 45.64 11.34
C GLU A 53 -17.00 46.48 12.12
N GLU A 54 -16.75 46.73 13.42
CA GLU A 54 -16.90 48.03 14.08
C GLU A 54 -16.78 47.93 15.61
N GLU A 55 -16.06 48.91 16.17
CA GLU A 55 -16.00 49.33 17.59
C GLU A 55 -15.26 48.42 18.60
N SER A 56 -14.48 48.92 19.55
CA SER A 56 -13.95 50.24 19.86
C SER A 56 -12.95 50.10 21.01
N GLU A 57 -12.08 51.10 21.14
CA GLU A 57 -11.19 51.33 22.27
C GLU A 57 -11.92 51.34 23.63
N THR A 58 -11.29 50.73 24.65
CA THR A 58 -11.20 51.10 26.08
C THR A 58 -10.68 49.86 26.81
N GLY A 59 -9.63 49.85 27.63
CA GLY A 59 -9.30 50.77 28.70
C GLY A 59 -9.55 50.08 30.05
N GLY A 60 -8.53 49.47 30.64
CA GLY A 60 -8.37 49.41 32.10
C GLY A 60 -8.82 48.16 32.89
N GLN A 61 -7.89 47.73 33.75
CA GLN A 61 -8.07 47.28 35.14
C GLN A 61 -8.51 45.82 35.45
N GLU A 62 -7.56 45.14 36.09
CA GLU A 62 -7.69 44.43 37.38
C GLU A 62 -8.97 43.62 37.66
N SER A 63 -8.82 42.31 37.77
CA SER A 63 -9.33 41.59 38.96
C SER A 63 -8.69 40.22 39.08
N GLU A 64 -7.99 40.05 40.21
CA GLU A 64 -7.83 38.77 40.88
C GLU A 64 -9.19 38.09 41.05
N THR A 65 -9.32 36.82 40.69
CA THR A 65 -10.25 35.92 41.38
C THR A 65 -9.75 34.49 41.34
N LEU A 66 -9.24 34.06 42.50
CA LEU A 66 -9.36 32.74 43.10
C LEU A 66 -10.20 31.69 42.33
N MET A 67 -9.55 30.62 41.91
CA MET A 67 -10.13 29.28 42.01
C MET A 67 -9.09 28.31 42.56
N SER A 68 -9.06 28.29 43.90
CA SER A 68 -8.62 27.15 44.67
C SER A 68 -9.65 26.03 44.53
N ASP A 69 -9.13 24.80 44.62
CA ASP A 69 -9.74 23.62 45.25
C ASP A 69 -10.02 22.35 44.43
N LEU A 70 -9.37 21.29 44.95
CA LEU A 70 -9.80 19.90 45.03
C LEU A 70 -9.75 19.04 43.76
N ARG A 71 -8.59 18.42 43.51
CA ARG A 71 -8.53 16.95 43.30
C ARG A 71 -7.29 16.34 43.96
N ARG A 72 -7.52 15.77 45.14
CA ARG A 72 -6.62 14.88 45.89
C ARG A 72 -6.21 13.67 45.05
N ARG A 73 -4.90 13.43 44.91
CA ARG A 73 -4.33 12.11 44.57
C ARG A 73 -3.72 11.51 45.85
N PRO A 74 -3.95 10.21 46.14
CA PRO A 74 -3.25 9.54 47.24
C PRO A 74 -1.84 9.13 46.78
N ARG A 75 -0.83 9.56 47.54
CA ARG A 75 0.51 8.94 47.55
C ARG A 75 0.48 7.68 48.41
N PRO A 76 1.29 6.67 48.10
CA PRO A 76 1.84 5.84 49.15
C PRO A 76 3.38 5.76 49.09
N ARG A 77 3.95 5.99 50.28
CA ARG A 77 5.10 5.35 50.93
C ARG A 77 6.49 5.52 50.30
N ASP A 78 7.21 6.45 50.93
CA ASP A 78 8.65 6.39 51.14
C ASP A 78 9.00 5.10 51.91
N ASP A 79 9.84 4.28 51.31
CA ASP A 79 10.54 3.15 51.93
C ASP A 79 12.01 3.56 51.97
N GLU A 80 12.45 4.04 53.13
CA GLU A 80 13.87 4.29 53.41
C GLU A 80 14.51 2.96 53.78
N GLY A 81 15.34 2.47 52.86
CA GLY A 81 16.28 1.37 53.08
C GLY A 81 17.69 1.84 52.74
N GLU A 82 18.40 2.29 53.77
CA GLU A 82 19.86 2.19 53.86
C GLU A 82 20.28 0.73 53.62
N ASP A 83 21.33 0.51 52.82
CA ASP A 83 22.52 -0.29 53.20
C ASP A 83 23.37 -0.70 51.98
N ASP A 84 24.67 -0.46 52.14
CA ASP A 84 25.84 -1.15 51.57
C ASP A 84 26.17 -1.04 50.06
N GLU A 85 27.06 -0.09 49.75
CA GLU A 85 28.07 -0.24 48.70
C GLU A 85 29.17 -1.24 49.10
N PRO A 86 29.56 -2.17 48.22
CA PRO A 86 30.90 -2.70 48.21
C PRO A 86 31.74 -2.04 47.10
N VAL A 87 32.70 -1.24 47.55
CA VAL A 87 33.91 -0.85 46.81
C VAL A 87 34.65 -2.11 46.40
N VAL A 88 34.87 -2.31 45.10
CA VAL A 88 35.89 -3.25 44.60
C VAL A 88 36.74 -2.52 43.55
N GLU A 89 37.84 -1.95 44.02
CA GLU A 89 39.03 -1.73 43.21
C GLU A 89 39.61 -3.09 42.82
N GLU A 90 39.79 -3.37 41.53
CA GLU A 90 40.90 -4.23 41.11
C GLU A 90 41.41 -3.90 39.70
N ASN A 91 42.45 -3.08 39.75
CA ASN A 91 43.64 -3.07 38.92
C ASN A 91 43.92 -4.39 38.15
N CYS A 92 44.07 -4.33 36.82
CA CYS A 92 44.88 -5.32 36.09
C CYS A 92 45.40 -4.77 34.74
N GLN A 93 46.70 -4.52 34.71
CA GLN A 93 47.55 -4.45 33.52
C GLN A 93 48.42 -5.74 33.44
N PRO A 94 49.12 -5.99 32.31
CA PRO A 94 49.16 -7.31 31.65
C PRO A 94 50.43 -8.13 31.90
N SER A 95 50.34 -9.45 31.73
CA SER A 95 51.47 -10.38 31.53
C SER A 95 50.92 -11.69 30.95
N SER A 96 51.21 -12.03 29.69
CA SER A 96 52.36 -12.80 29.18
C SER A 96 52.25 -14.33 29.34
N HIS A 97 52.55 -15.01 28.23
CA HIS A 97 52.96 -16.41 28.04
C HIS A 97 52.03 -17.59 28.37
N ALA A 98 51.67 -18.33 27.31
CA ALA A 98 51.96 -19.76 27.05
C ALA A 98 50.83 -20.36 26.16
N GLU A 99 51.07 -20.66 24.89
CA GLU A 99 51.66 -21.91 24.38
C GLU A 99 50.63 -23.07 24.36
N SER A 100 50.10 -23.37 23.17
CA SER A 100 49.66 -24.73 22.82
C SER A 100 49.57 -24.89 21.30
N ASP A 101 50.37 -25.84 20.82
CA ASP A 101 50.47 -26.43 19.49
C ASP A 101 49.17 -27.03 18.94
N ALA A 102 48.96 -26.91 17.62
CA ALA A 102 48.43 -27.96 16.73
C ALA A 102 48.33 -27.47 15.25
N PRO A 103 48.37 -28.37 14.24
CA PRO A 103 49.18 -28.17 13.04
C PRO A 103 48.42 -27.70 11.79
N GLN A 104 49.13 -26.95 10.94
CA GLN A 104 48.71 -26.54 9.59
C GLN A 104 49.05 -27.59 8.52
N PRO A 105 48.22 -27.78 7.48
CA PRO A 105 48.58 -28.57 6.31
C PRO A 105 49.44 -27.78 5.30
N ALA A 106 50.43 -28.46 4.74
CA ALA A 106 51.51 -27.94 3.90
C ALA A 106 51.06 -27.38 2.54
N SER A 107 51.52 -26.17 2.22
CA SER A 107 51.48 -25.56 0.88
C SER A 107 52.66 -26.03 0.03
N LYS A 108 52.36 -26.61 -1.14
CA LYS A 108 53.33 -26.95 -2.19
C LYS A 108 53.79 -25.67 -2.90
N ARG A 109 55.06 -25.33 -2.72
CA ARG A 109 55.79 -24.25 -3.39
C ARG A 109 56.21 -24.71 -4.80
N VAL A 110 55.56 -24.19 -5.83
CA VAL A 110 56.00 -24.34 -7.22
C VAL A 110 57.06 -23.27 -7.50
N ARG A 111 58.26 -23.72 -7.85
CA ARG A 111 59.38 -22.94 -8.37
C ARG A 111 59.05 -22.59 -9.82
N ILE A 112 58.99 -21.31 -10.17
CA ILE A 112 59.04 -20.86 -11.57
C ILE A 112 60.30 -20.02 -11.73
N HIS A 113 61.05 -20.36 -12.77
CA HIS A 113 62.32 -19.80 -13.18
C HIS A 113 62.20 -18.30 -13.49
N GLU A 114 63.14 -17.53 -12.94
CA GLU A 114 63.48 -16.17 -13.36
C GLU A 114 64.36 -16.29 -14.61
N GLU A 115 63.82 -15.96 -15.78
CA GLU A 115 64.61 -15.71 -16.99
C GLU A 115 64.71 -14.20 -17.19
N VAL A 116 65.93 -13.69 -17.03
CA VAL A 116 66.32 -12.31 -17.32
C VAL A 116 66.41 -12.17 -18.83
N VAL A 117 65.39 -11.57 -19.44
CA VAL A 117 65.45 -11.10 -20.84
C VAL A 117 65.48 -9.57 -20.84
N THR A 118 66.69 -9.03 -20.99
CA THR A 118 66.92 -7.63 -21.36
C THR A 118 66.48 -7.44 -22.81
N ALA A 119 65.29 -6.89 -23.02
CA ALA A 119 64.79 -6.48 -24.33
C ALA A 119 64.56 -4.96 -24.37
N THR A 120 65.35 -4.34 -25.24
CA THR A 120 65.29 -2.98 -25.77
C THR A 120 63.86 -2.50 -26.05
N ILE A 121 63.50 -1.32 -25.54
CA ILE A 121 62.19 -0.68 -25.67
C ILE A 121 62.07 -0.01 -27.05
N PRO A 122 61.10 -0.39 -27.92
CA PRO A 122 60.62 0.45 -29.00
C PRO A 122 59.37 1.23 -28.54
N SER A 123 59.46 2.55 -28.53
CA SER A 123 58.32 3.47 -28.34
C SER A 123 57.18 3.13 -29.30
N SER A 124 56.08 2.59 -28.76
CA SER A 124 54.82 2.33 -29.47
C SER A 124 53.66 2.98 -28.72
N SER A 125 53.50 4.29 -28.91
CA SER A 125 52.56 5.14 -28.15
C SER A 125 51.11 5.13 -28.68
N THR A 126 50.75 4.27 -29.64
CA THR A 126 49.45 4.36 -30.36
C THR A 126 48.42 3.30 -29.98
N LYS A 127 48.74 2.26 -29.21
CA LYS A 127 47.77 1.21 -28.84
C LYS A 127 46.81 1.60 -27.71
N LEU A 128 47.21 2.51 -26.83
CA LEU A 128 46.43 2.84 -25.62
C LEU A 128 45.10 3.56 -25.93
N THR A 129 45.03 4.32 -27.02
CA THR A 129 43.83 5.10 -27.38
C THR A 129 42.72 4.25 -27.98
N GLU A 130 43.07 3.18 -28.70
CA GLU A 130 42.08 2.28 -29.33
C GLU A 130 41.28 1.51 -28.28
N ASP A 131 41.94 1.08 -27.19
CA ASP A 131 41.30 0.39 -26.08
C ASP A 131 40.34 1.32 -25.30
N GLU A 132 40.68 2.59 -25.10
CA GLU A 132 39.81 3.58 -24.45
C GLU A 132 38.54 3.85 -25.27
N ASP A 133 38.67 4.03 -26.58
CA ASP A 133 37.53 4.22 -27.48
C ASP A 133 36.60 2.99 -27.50
N GLN A 134 37.18 1.79 -27.40
CA GLN A 134 36.41 0.55 -27.32
C GLN A 134 35.62 0.46 -26.00
N VAL A 135 36.22 0.81 -24.86
CA VAL A 135 35.54 0.84 -23.55
C VAL A 135 34.39 1.85 -23.58
N LYS A 136 34.62 3.03 -24.15
CA LYS A 136 33.61 4.08 -24.30
C LYS A 136 32.43 3.64 -25.17
N ALA A 137 32.71 3.00 -26.32
CA ALA A 137 31.68 2.44 -27.19
C ALA A 137 30.87 1.33 -26.48
N ALA A 138 31.54 0.50 -25.67
CA ALA A 138 30.89 -0.53 -24.87
C ALA A 138 29.96 0.07 -23.81
N LEU A 139 30.40 1.11 -23.08
CA LEU A 139 29.59 1.81 -22.07
C LEU A 139 28.32 2.43 -22.66
N ARG A 140 28.43 3.09 -23.82
CA ARG A 140 27.26 3.64 -24.54
C ARG A 140 26.26 2.56 -24.94
N ARG A 141 26.76 1.42 -25.43
CA ARG A 141 25.91 0.28 -25.78
C ARG A 141 25.22 -0.31 -24.56
N ILE A 142 25.93 -0.45 -23.44
CA ILE A 142 25.36 -0.89 -22.16
C ILE A 142 24.27 0.10 -21.72
N SER A 143 24.55 1.41 -21.75
CA SER A 143 23.59 2.46 -21.39
C SER A 143 22.27 2.33 -22.15
N SER A 144 22.33 2.08 -23.47
CA SER A 144 21.13 1.90 -24.30
C SER A 144 20.28 0.66 -23.98
N HIS A 145 20.81 -0.29 -23.21
CA HIS A 145 20.17 -1.57 -22.93
C HIS A 145 19.84 -1.77 -21.45
N ILE A 146 20.60 -1.13 -20.56
CA ILE A 146 20.48 -1.34 -19.11
C ILE A 146 19.16 -0.80 -18.56
N GLY A 147 18.58 0.25 -19.15
CA GLY A 147 17.26 0.75 -18.73
C GLY A 147 16.08 -0.17 -19.09
N ASN A 148 16.28 -1.23 -19.88
CA ASN A 148 15.21 -2.17 -20.24
C ASN A 148 15.24 -3.39 -19.29
N PRO A 149 14.14 -3.70 -18.57
CA PRO A 149 14.13 -4.76 -17.56
C PRO A 149 14.48 -6.14 -18.13
N SER A 150 14.08 -6.45 -19.37
CA SER A 150 14.39 -7.74 -20.01
C SER A 150 15.86 -7.89 -20.40
N LYS A 151 16.58 -6.78 -20.58
CA LYS A 151 18.01 -6.76 -20.94
C LYS A 151 18.92 -6.48 -19.75
N PHE A 152 18.39 -5.90 -18.67
CA PHE A 152 19.12 -5.54 -17.47
C PHE A 152 19.95 -6.69 -16.87
N PRO A 153 19.43 -7.94 -16.70
CA PRO A 153 20.21 -9.05 -16.15
C PRO A 153 21.47 -9.40 -16.95
N LYS A 154 21.50 -9.07 -18.24
CA LYS A 154 22.68 -9.28 -19.11
C LYS A 154 23.60 -8.06 -19.14
N ALA A 155 23.03 -6.85 -19.16
CA ALA A 155 23.78 -5.61 -19.25
C ALA A 155 24.48 -5.23 -17.92
N CYS A 156 23.81 -5.41 -16.78
CA CYS A 156 24.32 -5.03 -15.47
C CYS A 156 25.63 -5.76 -15.09
N PRO A 157 25.75 -7.10 -15.25
CA PRO A 157 27.02 -7.78 -14.99
C PRO A 157 28.18 -7.32 -15.88
N LEU A 158 27.91 -6.88 -17.11
CA LEU A 158 28.93 -6.32 -18.00
C LEU A 158 29.44 -4.97 -17.48
N LEU A 159 28.52 -4.09 -17.07
CA LEU A 159 28.89 -2.80 -16.44
C LEU A 159 29.73 -3.03 -15.18
N ARG A 160 29.31 -3.96 -14.33
CA ARG A 160 30.04 -4.31 -13.11
C ARG A 160 31.43 -4.86 -13.40
N LYS A 161 31.59 -5.74 -14.40
CA LYS A 161 32.92 -6.21 -14.82
C LYS A 161 33.85 -5.08 -15.24
N LEU A 162 33.34 -4.04 -15.91
CA LEU A 162 34.14 -2.86 -16.27
C LEU A 162 34.53 -2.03 -15.05
N LEU A 163 33.63 -1.90 -14.06
CA LEU A 163 33.91 -1.24 -12.79
C LEU A 163 34.95 -2.03 -11.97
N ASP A 164 34.72 -3.32 -11.72
CA ASP A 164 35.56 -4.19 -10.90
C ASP A 164 36.94 -4.42 -11.54
N GLY A 165 36.99 -4.55 -12.88
CA GLY A 165 38.23 -4.79 -13.62
C GLY A 165 39.13 -3.56 -13.80
N GLN A 166 38.78 -2.41 -13.20
CA GLN A 166 39.52 -1.16 -13.28
C GLN A 166 39.80 -0.65 -14.72
N ALA A 167 39.07 -1.15 -15.72
CA ALA A 167 39.21 -0.72 -17.12
C ALA A 167 38.70 0.71 -17.35
N VAL A 168 37.87 1.23 -16.44
CA VAL A 168 37.36 2.60 -16.50
C VAL A 168 38.21 3.57 -15.67
N SER A 169 38.54 4.69 -16.29
CA SER A 169 39.27 5.82 -15.72
C SER A 169 38.37 7.03 -15.54
N LYS A 170 38.63 7.84 -14.51
CA LYS A 170 37.89 9.08 -14.24
C LYS A 170 37.97 10.08 -15.40
N SER A 171 39.15 10.26 -15.97
CA SER A 171 39.41 11.26 -17.03
C SER A 171 38.62 11.00 -18.30
N SER A 172 38.56 9.74 -18.74
CA SER A 172 38.03 9.40 -20.06
C SER A 172 36.59 8.86 -20.02
N HIS A 173 36.20 8.19 -18.93
CA HIS A 173 35.00 7.34 -18.89
C HIS A 173 33.93 7.76 -17.88
N GLN A 174 34.20 8.74 -17.00
CA GLN A 174 33.28 9.13 -15.92
C GLN A 174 31.87 9.42 -16.43
N ILE A 175 31.75 10.19 -17.52
CA ILE A 175 30.46 10.60 -18.10
C ILE A 175 29.68 9.39 -18.62
N ASP A 176 30.31 8.52 -19.42
CA ASP A 176 29.63 7.36 -20.00
C ASP A 176 29.28 6.29 -18.93
N VAL A 177 30.11 6.13 -17.90
CA VAL A 177 29.78 5.26 -16.74
C VAL A 177 28.58 5.80 -15.98
N PHE A 178 28.58 7.10 -15.68
CA PHE A 178 27.48 7.74 -14.95
C PHE A 178 26.18 7.69 -15.74
N GLU A 179 26.23 7.91 -17.06
CA GLU A 179 25.07 7.81 -17.95
C GLU A 179 24.50 6.39 -18.00
N ALA A 180 25.36 5.36 -17.98
CA ALA A 180 24.91 3.97 -17.89
C ALA A 180 24.21 3.67 -16.56
N ILE A 181 24.71 4.21 -15.44
CA ILE A 181 24.06 4.08 -14.13
C ILE A 181 22.72 4.83 -14.14
N ARG A 182 22.69 6.08 -14.61
CA ARG A 182 21.46 6.88 -14.73
C ARG A 182 20.42 6.17 -15.58
N SER A 183 20.82 5.59 -16.71
CA SER A 183 19.94 4.80 -17.57
C SER A 183 19.37 3.56 -16.86
N ALA A 184 20.14 2.93 -15.98
CA ALA A 184 19.66 1.80 -15.17
C ALA A 184 18.56 2.22 -14.19
N PHE A 185 18.67 3.42 -13.62
CA PHE A 185 17.72 3.97 -12.64
C PHE A 185 16.68 4.90 -13.27
N HIS A 186 16.55 4.93 -14.60
CA HIS A 186 15.56 5.74 -15.30
C HIS A 186 14.14 5.44 -14.82
N ASP A 187 13.83 4.15 -14.60
CA ASP A 187 12.56 3.70 -14.07
C ASP A 187 12.77 2.99 -12.71
N PRO A 188 12.43 3.64 -11.60
CA PRO A 188 12.57 3.09 -10.25
C PRO A 188 11.73 1.83 -10.00
N LEU A 189 10.64 1.63 -10.73
CA LEU A 189 9.78 0.46 -10.53
C LEU A 189 10.53 -0.83 -10.86
N ASN A 190 11.46 -0.77 -11.83
CA ASN A 190 12.34 -1.89 -12.15
C ASN A 190 13.27 -2.26 -10.99
N CYS A 191 13.64 -1.30 -10.12
CA CYS A 191 14.48 -1.57 -8.95
C CYS A 191 13.73 -2.40 -7.90
N ALA A 192 12.42 -2.19 -7.76
CA ALA A 192 11.57 -2.90 -6.82
C ALA A 192 11.14 -4.30 -7.31
N GLU A 193 11.40 -4.65 -8.57
CA GLU A 193 11.03 -5.93 -9.17
C GLU A 193 11.85 -7.09 -8.55
N PRO A 194 11.21 -8.16 -8.00
CA PRO A 194 11.90 -9.22 -7.26
C PRO A 194 13.04 -9.93 -7.99
N THR A 195 12.93 -10.16 -9.30
CA THR A 195 13.97 -10.83 -10.09
C THR A 195 15.20 -9.95 -10.35
N LEU A 196 15.02 -8.62 -10.36
CA LEU A 196 16.07 -7.65 -10.64
C LEU A 196 16.77 -7.09 -9.38
N ARG A 197 16.12 -7.09 -8.21
CA ARG A 197 16.64 -6.47 -6.97
C ARG A 197 18.09 -6.82 -6.67
N ARG A 198 18.42 -8.11 -6.74
CA ARG A 198 19.76 -8.61 -6.42
C ARG A 198 20.83 -8.03 -7.34
N GLU A 199 20.51 -7.80 -8.62
CA GLU A 199 21.47 -7.20 -9.56
C GLU A 199 21.59 -5.69 -9.35
N TYR A 200 20.51 -4.97 -9.00
CA TYR A 200 20.60 -3.57 -8.59
C TYR A 200 21.44 -3.38 -7.32
N MET A 201 21.24 -4.21 -6.29
CA MET A 201 22.03 -4.15 -5.06
C MET A 201 23.53 -4.35 -5.34
N LYS A 202 23.87 -5.32 -6.21
CA LYS A 202 25.26 -5.57 -6.60
C LYS A 202 25.84 -4.44 -7.47
N LEU A 203 25.03 -3.80 -8.31
CA LEU A 203 25.45 -2.63 -9.08
C LEU A 203 25.81 -1.47 -8.16
N ILE A 204 24.94 -1.14 -7.20
CA ILE A 204 25.21 -0.10 -6.21
C ILE A 204 26.45 -0.44 -5.37
N ALA A 205 26.63 -1.70 -4.96
CA ALA A 205 27.83 -2.11 -4.24
C ALA A 205 29.12 -1.93 -5.06
N ALA A 206 29.10 -2.27 -6.36
CA ALA A 206 30.23 -2.08 -7.28
C ALA A 206 30.51 -0.60 -7.59
N VAL A 207 29.48 0.25 -7.55
CA VAL A 207 29.64 1.70 -7.68
C VAL A 207 30.22 2.30 -6.39
N ALA A 208 29.75 1.85 -5.23
CA ALA A 208 30.22 2.31 -3.92
C ALA A 208 31.68 1.93 -3.63
N SER A 209 32.20 0.86 -4.24
CA SER A 209 33.61 0.47 -4.12
C SER A 209 34.57 1.36 -4.92
N ARG A 210 34.04 2.24 -5.79
CA ARG A 210 34.83 3.15 -6.64
C ARG A 210 34.40 4.62 -6.53
N PRO A 211 34.49 5.24 -5.35
CA PRO A 211 34.10 6.64 -5.15
C PRO A 211 35.02 7.63 -5.87
N ASP A 212 36.24 7.20 -6.23
CA ASP A 212 37.26 7.95 -6.95
C ASP A 212 36.82 8.35 -8.37
N LEU A 213 36.02 7.51 -9.02
CA LEU A 213 35.51 7.71 -10.37
C LEU A 213 34.54 8.88 -10.51
N PHE A 214 33.87 9.26 -9.42
CA PHE A 214 32.75 10.19 -9.47
C PHE A 214 33.12 11.57 -8.91
N GLY A 215 32.52 12.62 -9.44
CA GLY A 215 32.57 13.97 -8.87
C GLY A 215 31.62 14.12 -7.70
N LYS A 216 31.61 15.31 -7.08
CA LYS A 216 30.72 15.61 -5.94
C LYS A 216 29.24 15.55 -6.34
N VAL A 217 28.91 16.05 -7.52
CA VAL A 217 27.54 16.09 -8.04
C VAL A 217 27.05 14.69 -8.36
N GLU A 218 27.84 13.87 -9.06
CA GLU A 218 27.47 12.49 -9.39
C GLU A 218 27.32 11.64 -8.13
N ARG A 219 28.20 11.79 -7.13
CA ARG A 219 28.04 11.10 -5.84
C ARG A 219 26.72 11.45 -5.17
N ALA A 220 26.27 12.70 -5.24
CA ALA A 220 24.99 13.11 -4.68
C ALA A 220 23.81 12.40 -5.37
N HIS A 221 23.89 12.12 -6.67
CA HIS A 221 22.91 11.28 -7.38
C HIS A 221 23.00 9.81 -6.97
N LEU A 222 24.23 9.29 -6.86
CA LEU A 222 24.47 7.92 -6.44
C LEU A 222 23.93 7.66 -5.03
N ASP A 223 23.92 8.66 -4.14
CA ASP A 223 23.25 8.56 -2.85
C ASP A 223 21.74 8.35 -3.00
N VAL A 224 21.08 9.04 -3.93
CA VAL A 224 19.66 8.81 -4.24
C VAL A 224 19.45 7.38 -4.76
N TYR A 225 20.28 6.94 -5.72
CA TYR A 225 20.21 5.58 -6.24
C TYR A 225 20.55 4.52 -5.19
N ARG A 226 21.35 4.85 -4.16
CA ARG A 226 21.61 3.95 -3.04
C ARG A 226 20.35 3.71 -2.22
N ILE A 227 19.55 4.76 -1.96
CA ILE A 227 18.29 4.62 -1.22
C ILE A 227 17.34 3.65 -1.96
N ILE A 228 17.15 3.83 -3.26
CA ILE A 228 16.26 2.96 -4.06
C ILE A 228 16.89 1.60 -4.39
N GLY A 229 18.09 1.59 -4.96
CA GLY A 229 18.72 0.36 -5.46
C GLY A 229 19.24 -0.58 -4.38
N HIS A 230 19.49 -0.06 -3.17
CA HIS A 230 20.03 -0.83 -2.05
C HIS A 230 19.08 -0.86 -0.84
N VAL A 231 18.81 0.29 -0.21
CA VAL A 231 18.03 0.33 1.05
C VAL A 231 16.61 -0.19 0.85
N GLN A 232 15.92 0.21 -0.23
CA GLN A 232 14.59 -0.32 -0.56
C GLN A 232 14.61 -1.83 -0.78
N ASN A 233 15.68 -2.35 -1.41
CA ASN A 233 15.82 -3.75 -1.76
C ASN A 233 16.22 -4.64 -0.57
N GLU A 234 16.90 -4.10 0.44
CA GLU A 234 17.18 -4.80 1.70
C GLU A 234 15.90 -5.19 2.47
N MET A 235 14.80 -4.45 2.28
CA MET A 235 13.50 -4.82 2.86
C MET A 235 12.90 -6.09 2.23
N GLY A 236 13.40 -6.53 1.07
CA GLY A 236 12.96 -7.73 0.36
C GLY A 236 13.39 -9.05 0.99
N THR A 237 13.39 -9.13 2.32
CA THR A 237 13.87 -10.24 3.15
C THR A 237 12.76 -10.75 4.07
N ASP A 238 12.87 -12.00 4.52
CA ASP A 238 12.03 -12.60 5.56
C ASP A 238 12.69 -12.54 6.95
N ASP A 239 13.94 -12.06 7.03
CA ASP A 239 14.69 -11.87 8.26
C ASP A 239 14.30 -10.53 8.92
N ASN A 240 13.64 -10.62 10.08
CA ASN A 240 13.23 -9.47 10.86
C ASN A 240 14.39 -8.53 11.24
N PHE A 241 15.59 -9.05 11.51
CA PHE A 241 16.73 -8.21 11.85
C PHE A 241 17.18 -7.38 10.65
N GLN A 242 17.34 -8.03 9.48
CA GLN A 242 17.72 -7.35 8.24
C GLN A 242 16.67 -6.32 7.82
N PHE A 243 15.38 -6.65 7.98
CA PHE A 243 14.30 -5.70 7.69
C PHE A 243 14.36 -4.46 8.58
N ASN A 244 14.52 -4.62 9.91
CA ASN A 244 14.62 -3.48 10.82
C ASN A 244 15.91 -2.66 10.61
N LYS A 245 17.00 -3.30 10.17
CA LYS A 245 18.21 -2.60 9.73
C LYS A 245 17.91 -1.70 8.53
N ALA A 246 17.22 -2.20 7.52
CA ALA A 246 16.79 -1.39 6.38
C ALA A 246 15.89 -0.22 6.81
N LEU A 247 14.95 -0.44 7.74
CA LEU A 247 14.13 0.64 8.29
C LEU A 247 14.95 1.70 9.03
N SER A 248 16.05 1.30 9.69
CA SER A 248 16.95 2.22 10.38
C SER A 248 17.70 3.11 9.38
N HIS A 249 18.20 2.53 8.27
CA HIS A 249 18.80 3.32 7.19
C HIS A 249 17.80 4.33 6.57
N ILE A 250 16.51 3.98 6.49
CA ILE A 250 15.47 4.92 6.03
C ILE A 250 15.30 6.06 7.04
N ARG A 251 15.29 5.78 8.35
CA ARG A 251 15.22 6.82 9.40
C ARG A 251 16.41 7.76 9.35
N GLU A 252 17.61 7.22 9.23
CA GLU A 252 18.83 8.02 9.05
C GLU A 252 18.72 8.92 7.81
N ALA A 253 18.24 8.38 6.68
CA ALA A 253 18.03 9.17 5.47
C ALA A 253 17.00 10.29 5.66
N ILE A 254 15.98 10.12 6.52
CA ILE A 254 15.00 11.16 6.86
C ILE A 254 15.64 12.25 7.73
N ASP A 255 16.41 11.85 8.73
CA ASP A 255 17.05 12.78 9.66
C ASP A 255 18.14 13.63 8.98
N GLU A 256 18.77 13.08 7.92
CA GLU A 256 19.73 13.78 7.07
C GLU A 256 19.10 14.79 6.08
N LEU A 257 17.78 14.75 5.85
CA LEU A 257 17.12 15.68 4.91
C LEU A 257 17.13 17.11 5.48
N PRO A 258 17.48 18.14 4.70
CA PRO A 258 17.28 19.52 5.13
C PRO A 258 15.79 19.87 5.22
N GLU A 259 15.46 20.90 6.00
CA GLU A 259 14.11 21.48 6.05
C GLU A 259 13.62 21.85 4.64
N CYS A 260 12.34 21.63 4.35
CA CYS A 260 11.80 21.88 3.02
C CYS A 260 11.48 23.36 2.85
N MET A 261 12.08 23.98 1.82
CA MET A 261 11.81 25.37 1.48
C MET A 261 10.74 25.47 0.38
N GLN A 262 10.16 26.67 0.19
CA GLN A 262 9.19 26.90 -0.88
C GLN A 262 9.77 26.65 -2.29
N GLU A 263 11.07 26.91 -2.46
CA GLU A 263 11.78 26.63 -3.72
C GLU A 263 11.82 25.13 -4.06
N ASP A 264 11.94 24.27 -3.04
CA ASP A 264 11.93 22.82 -3.20
C ASP A 264 10.59 22.32 -3.73
N GLU A 265 9.46 22.95 -3.34
CA GLU A 265 8.14 22.62 -3.88
C GLU A 265 8.08 22.90 -5.39
N VAL A 266 8.62 24.04 -5.82
CA VAL A 266 8.65 24.42 -7.24
C VAL A 266 9.53 23.45 -8.04
N ILE A 267 10.69 23.08 -7.50
CA ILE A 267 11.60 22.10 -8.11
C ILE A 267 10.92 20.73 -8.21
N HIS A 268 10.28 20.27 -7.13
CA HIS A 268 9.54 19.02 -7.10
C HIS A 268 8.42 19.00 -8.13
N GLN A 269 7.62 20.06 -8.22
CA GLN A 269 6.55 20.18 -9.20
C GLN A 269 7.09 20.17 -10.64
N ARG A 270 8.21 20.85 -10.90
CA ARG A 270 8.90 20.82 -12.20
C ARG A 270 9.37 19.41 -12.56
N LEU A 271 10.00 18.69 -11.62
CA LEU A 271 10.44 17.32 -11.82
C LEU A 271 9.25 16.39 -12.14
N CYS A 272 8.12 16.59 -11.46
CA CYS A 272 6.88 15.85 -11.73
C CYS A 272 6.33 16.12 -13.14
N GLN A 273 6.29 17.38 -13.56
CA GLN A 273 5.80 17.76 -14.89
C GLN A 273 6.68 17.23 -16.03
N ASN A 274 7.99 17.17 -15.80
CA ASN A 274 8.94 16.66 -16.79
C ASN A 274 8.95 15.13 -16.90
N GLY A 275 8.16 14.41 -16.07
CA GLY A 275 8.19 12.95 -16.01
C GLY A 275 9.49 12.38 -15.42
N ASN A 276 10.32 13.25 -14.83
CA ASN A 276 11.60 12.87 -14.21
C ASN A 276 11.42 12.51 -12.74
N ALA A 277 10.38 13.03 -12.08
CA ALA A 277 10.06 12.62 -10.73
C ALA A 277 9.57 11.18 -10.73
N TRP A 278 10.12 10.43 -9.78
CA TRP A 278 9.75 9.06 -9.46
C TRP A 278 8.42 9.00 -8.73
N THR A 279 7.40 9.63 -9.29
CA THR A 279 6.09 9.63 -8.66
C THR A 279 5.52 8.21 -8.77
N SER A 280 5.74 7.42 -7.73
CA SER A 280 5.01 6.15 -7.52
C SER A 280 3.49 6.40 -7.44
N SER A 281 3.08 7.66 -7.19
CA SER A 281 1.71 8.14 -7.26
C SER A 281 1.19 8.34 -8.69
N GLY A 282 2.04 8.49 -9.71
CA GLY A 282 1.58 8.74 -11.08
C GLY A 282 0.76 7.61 -11.70
N SER A 283 0.98 6.36 -11.28
CA SER A 283 0.18 5.19 -11.70
C SER A 283 -0.75 4.72 -10.58
N ALA A 284 -0.28 4.55 -9.34
CA ALA A 284 -1.13 4.03 -8.28
C ALA A 284 -2.13 5.06 -7.73
N HIS A 285 -1.79 6.36 -7.70
CA HIS A 285 -2.72 7.42 -7.29
C HIS A 285 -3.63 7.83 -8.44
N ALA A 286 -3.15 7.81 -9.70
CA ALA A 286 -4.03 7.93 -10.86
C ALA A 286 -5.01 6.76 -10.98
N GLU A 287 -4.57 5.52 -10.75
CA GLU A 287 -5.43 4.34 -10.71
C GLU A 287 -6.34 4.33 -9.48
N ALA A 288 -5.87 4.76 -8.31
CA ALA A 288 -6.71 4.88 -7.11
C ALA A 288 -7.74 6.01 -7.26
N HIS A 289 -7.38 7.14 -7.86
CA HIS A 289 -8.30 8.22 -8.21
C HIS A 289 -9.30 7.75 -9.25
N HIS A 290 -8.85 7.04 -10.30
CA HIS A 290 -9.73 6.42 -11.29
C HIS A 290 -10.68 5.38 -10.66
N HIS A 291 -10.20 4.57 -9.72
CA HIS A 291 -11.02 3.63 -8.96
C HIS A 291 -12.00 4.34 -8.03
N ALA A 292 -11.60 5.43 -7.39
CA ALA A 292 -12.46 6.25 -6.55
C ALA A 292 -13.56 6.92 -7.39
N GLU A 293 -13.21 7.43 -8.58
CA GLU A 293 -14.15 8.02 -9.53
C GLU A 293 -15.14 6.98 -10.08
N LEU A 294 -14.66 5.77 -10.42
CA LEU A 294 -15.51 4.63 -10.79
C LEU A 294 -16.45 4.23 -9.66
N ARG A 295 -15.97 4.19 -8.41
CA ARG A 295 -16.80 3.86 -7.25
C ARG A 295 -17.84 4.94 -6.97
N HIS A 296 -17.48 6.20 -7.12
CA HIS A 296 -18.41 7.33 -6.98
C HIS A 296 -19.50 7.26 -8.07
N LYS A 297 -19.11 6.92 -9.31
CA LYS A 297 -20.06 6.70 -10.41
C LYS A 297 -21.00 5.53 -10.11
N GLN A 298 -20.48 4.40 -9.61
CA GLN A 298 -21.30 3.25 -9.20
C GLN A 298 -22.28 3.62 -8.08
N LEU A 299 -21.84 4.36 -7.05
CA LEU A 299 -22.73 4.81 -5.97
C LEU A 299 -23.82 5.75 -6.50
N LYS A 300 -23.51 6.62 -7.45
CA LYS A 300 -24.49 7.50 -8.09
C LYS A 300 -25.52 6.71 -8.91
N GLU A 301 -25.08 5.68 -9.62
CA GLU A 301 -25.95 4.75 -10.36
C GLU A 301 -26.82 3.92 -9.41
N GLU A 302 -26.27 3.39 -8.32
CA GLU A 302 -27.01 2.68 -7.27
C GLU A 302 -28.06 3.58 -6.59
N TYR A 303 -27.70 4.83 -6.31
CA TYR A 303 -28.63 5.81 -5.75
C TYR A 303 -29.76 6.15 -6.74
N ALA A 304 -29.43 6.37 -8.01
CA ALA A 304 -30.44 6.61 -9.05
C ALA A 304 -31.39 5.41 -9.21
N ALA A 305 -30.86 4.19 -9.19
CA ALA A 305 -31.66 2.96 -9.24
C ALA A 305 -32.56 2.81 -8.01
N ALA A 306 -32.07 3.14 -6.81
CA ALA A 306 -32.85 3.14 -5.59
C ALA A 306 -34.00 4.17 -5.65
N MET A 307 -33.74 5.38 -6.18
CA MET A 307 -34.74 6.42 -6.37
C MET A 307 -35.82 6.01 -7.38
N HIS A 308 -35.44 5.38 -8.50
CA HIS A 308 -36.39 4.89 -9.50
C HIS A 308 -37.27 3.77 -8.93
N LYS A 309 -36.69 2.82 -8.20
CA LYS A 309 -37.45 1.75 -7.54
C LYS A 309 -38.42 2.31 -6.50
N TRP A 310 -38.01 3.34 -5.77
CA TRP A 310 -38.88 4.03 -4.82
C TRP A 310 -40.06 4.72 -5.53
N GLN A 311 -39.84 5.37 -6.68
CA GLN A 311 -40.91 5.97 -7.48
C GLN A 311 -41.90 4.92 -8.02
N GLN A 312 -41.40 3.78 -8.51
CA GLN A 312 -42.26 2.68 -8.97
C GLN A 312 -43.12 2.11 -7.84
N GLU A 313 -42.56 1.98 -6.64
CA GLU A 313 -43.32 1.53 -5.47
C GLU A 313 -44.41 2.53 -5.08
N GLN A 314 -44.17 3.84 -5.22
CA GLN A 314 -45.22 4.85 -5.02
C GLN A 314 -46.32 4.74 -6.06
N GLN A 315 -45.99 4.62 -7.35
CA GLN A 315 -46.99 4.44 -8.40
C GLN A 315 -47.83 3.17 -8.18
N ARG A 316 -47.21 2.08 -7.74
CA ARG A 316 -47.94 0.84 -7.44
C ARG A 316 -48.90 1.01 -6.27
N LEU A 317 -48.54 1.79 -5.25
CA LEU A 317 -49.42 2.09 -4.12
C LEU A 317 -50.59 2.99 -4.55
N ASP A 318 -50.34 3.97 -5.40
CA ASP A 318 -51.39 4.83 -5.96
C ASP A 318 -52.36 4.01 -6.82
N GLU A 319 -51.85 3.11 -7.69
CA GLU A 319 -52.67 2.18 -8.47
C GLU A 319 -53.47 1.21 -7.59
N GLU A 320 -52.87 0.69 -6.51
CA GLU A 320 -53.56 -0.19 -5.55
C GLU A 320 -54.68 0.58 -4.81
N GLU A 321 -54.46 1.84 -4.49
CA GLU A 321 -55.47 2.71 -3.89
C GLU A 321 -56.62 3.01 -4.87
N GLU A 322 -56.31 3.34 -6.13
CA GLU A 322 -57.32 3.55 -7.18
C GLU A 322 -58.17 2.29 -7.42
N LEU A 323 -57.54 1.11 -7.50
CA LEU A 323 -58.25 -0.16 -7.62
C LEU A 323 -59.13 -0.45 -6.39
N ALA A 324 -58.66 -0.11 -5.19
CA ALA A 324 -59.45 -0.26 -3.97
C ALA A 324 -60.68 0.67 -3.97
N GLN A 325 -60.53 1.90 -4.48
CA GLN A 325 -61.64 2.84 -4.65
C GLN A 325 -62.65 2.34 -5.70
N GLN A 326 -62.19 1.84 -6.85
CA GLN A 326 -63.05 1.23 -7.87
C GLN A 326 -63.84 0.05 -7.31
N GLN A 327 -63.18 -0.87 -6.59
CA GLN A 327 -63.87 -1.99 -5.95
C GLN A 327 -64.89 -1.56 -4.90
N GLN A 328 -64.66 -0.45 -4.19
CA GLN A 328 -65.66 0.11 -3.27
C GLN A 328 -66.85 0.69 -4.02
N GLN A 329 -66.62 1.38 -5.14
CA GLN A 329 -67.68 1.91 -5.99
C GLN A 329 -68.51 0.78 -6.61
N GLU A 330 -67.88 -0.25 -7.17
CA GLU A 330 -68.57 -1.44 -7.69
C GLU A 330 -69.38 -2.14 -6.60
N LYS A 331 -68.86 -2.23 -5.37
CA LYS A 331 -69.62 -2.79 -4.24
C LYS A 331 -70.84 -1.95 -3.87
N GLN A 332 -70.77 -0.63 -4.00
CA GLN A 332 -71.95 0.24 -3.81
C GLN A 332 -72.97 0.05 -4.95
N GLU A 333 -72.51 0.05 -6.20
CA GLU A 333 -73.38 -0.15 -7.38
C GLU A 333 -74.04 -1.55 -7.38
N HIS A 334 -73.30 -2.59 -6.99
CA HIS A 334 -73.84 -3.95 -6.88
C HIS A 334 -74.79 -4.13 -5.69
N GLN A 335 -74.72 -3.25 -4.67
CA GLN A 335 -75.68 -3.19 -3.58
C GLN A 335 -77.00 -2.53 -4.03
N ASP A 336 -76.95 -1.59 -4.98
CA ASP A 336 -78.12 -0.95 -5.58
C ASP A 336 -78.77 -1.77 -6.72
N MET A 337 -78.05 -2.72 -7.32
CA MET A 337 -78.52 -3.54 -8.46
C MET A 337 -79.03 -4.94 -8.07
N PHE A 338 -79.19 -5.26 -6.79
CA PHE A 338 -79.85 -6.52 -6.36
C PHE A 338 -81.39 -6.45 -6.47
N VAL A 339 -81.89 -6.18 -7.69
CA VAL A 339 -83.17 -6.69 -8.19
C VAL A 339 -82.94 -7.18 -9.62
N GLY A 340 -82.58 -8.46 -9.73
CA GLY A 340 -82.87 -9.34 -10.86
C GLY A 340 -82.18 -9.05 -12.19
N SER A 341 -81.23 -9.91 -12.58
CA SER A 341 -81.38 -10.78 -13.76
C SER A 341 -80.20 -11.72 -13.93
N LYS A 342 -80.50 -12.81 -14.63
CA LYS A 342 -79.71 -13.99 -14.91
C LYS A 342 -79.25 -13.93 -16.37
N GLU A 343 -78.19 -14.68 -16.68
CA GLU A 343 -77.64 -14.94 -18.04
C GLU A 343 -76.75 -13.79 -18.55
N GLU A 344 -75.64 -14.01 -19.26
CA GLU A 344 -75.35 -15.03 -20.26
C GLU A 344 -73.82 -15.18 -20.42
N LEU A 345 -73.40 -16.40 -20.73
CA LEU A 345 -72.02 -16.86 -20.81
C LEU A 345 -71.58 -16.74 -22.28
N VAL A 346 -70.66 -15.82 -22.61
CA VAL A 346 -70.07 -15.71 -23.96
C VAL A 346 -68.57 -15.99 -23.90
N GLU A 347 -68.30 -17.18 -24.40
CA GLU A 347 -67.10 -17.76 -24.98
C GLU A 347 -66.16 -16.78 -25.70
N ALA A 348 -64.88 -16.79 -25.32
CA ALA A 348 -63.78 -16.16 -26.05
C ALA A 348 -62.52 -17.06 -26.05
N ASP A 349 -62.16 -17.46 -27.27
CA ASP A 349 -60.89 -17.94 -27.82
C ASP A 349 -60.15 -19.15 -27.18
N PRO A 350 -60.43 -20.38 -27.65
CA PRO A 350 -59.69 -21.58 -27.27
C PRO A 350 -58.35 -21.81 -28.03
N PHE A 351 -57.83 -20.87 -28.83
CA PHE A 351 -56.64 -21.12 -29.67
C PHE A 351 -55.39 -20.28 -29.44
N GLY A 352 -55.35 -19.34 -28.48
CA GLY A 352 -54.09 -18.85 -27.89
C GLY A 352 -52.98 -18.46 -28.89
N LEU A 353 -53.31 -17.66 -29.90
CA LEU A 353 -52.41 -17.31 -31.01
C LEU A 353 -51.90 -15.85 -31.01
N ASP A 354 -52.33 -15.01 -30.07
CA ASP A 354 -51.86 -13.61 -29.96
C ASP A 354 -50.45 -13.46 -29.36
N SER A 355 -49.75 -14.56 -29.09
CA SER A 355 -48.36 -14.55 -28.59
C SER A 355 -47.29 -14.74 -29.68
N LEU A 356 -47.64 -14.75 -30.98
CA LEU A 356 -46.71 -15.09 -32.06
C LEU A 356 -46.23 -13.94 -32.97
N LEU A 357 -46.53 -12.67 -32.65
CA LEU A 357 -46.03 -11.53 -33.43
C LEU A 357 -45.30 -10.50 -32.56
N ALA A 358 -44.04 -10.81 -32.22
CA ALA A 358 -43.05 -9.80 -31.86
C ALA A 358 -41.68 -10.18 -32.45
N GLU A 359 -41.17 -9.28 -33.31
CA GLU A 359 -39.97 -9.44 -34.13
C GLU A 359 -38.65 -9.36 -33.34
N PRO A 360 -37.60 -10.09 -33.75
CA PRO A 360 -36.26 -9.95 -33.17
C PRO A 360 -35.49 -8.76 -33.78
N VAL A 361 -35.20 -7.75 -32.96
CA VAL A 361 -34.25 -6.67 -33.30
C VAL A 361 -32.80 -7.14 -33.11
N LYS A 362 -32.03 -6.99 -34.19
CA LYS A 362 -30.66 -7.45 -34.41
C LYS A 362 -29.64 -6.41 -33.91
N PRO A 363 -28.64 -6.73 -33.06
CA PRO A 363 -27.58 -5.78 -32.72
C PRO A 363 -26.51 -5.68 -33.83
N ALA A 364 -26.21 -4.44 -34.20
CA ALA A 364 -25.30 -4.03 -35.27
C ALA A 364 -23.81 -4.18 -34.89
N ALA A 365 -23.01 -4.45 -35.91
CA ALA A 365 -21.58 -4.71 -35.87
C ALA A 365 -20.74 -3.47 -35.49
N ALA A 366 -19.69 -3.73 -34.71
CA ALA A 366 -18.70 -2.75 -34.25
C ALA A 366 -17.77 -2.28 -35.39
N ALA A 367 -17.60 -0.96 -35.51
CA ALA A 367 -16.70 -0.31 -36.44
C ALA A 367 -15.24 -0.21 -35.89
N PRO A 368 -14.22 -0.22 -36.77
CA PRO A 368 -12.81 -0.10 -36.37
C PRO A 368 -12.42 1.33 -35.97
N ARG A 369 -11.70 1.44 -34.85
CA ARG A 369 -11.17 2.68 -34.27
C ARG A 369 -10.12 3.34 -35.17
N ARG A 370 -10.39 4.57 -35.63
CA ARG A 370 -9.39 5.47 -36.24
C ARG A 370 -8.41 5.97 -35.17
N ARG A 371 -7.12 5.89 -35.47
CA ARG A 371 -6.04 6.46 -34.66
C ARG A 371 -6.12 8.00 -34.69
N ARG A 372 -6.19 8.62 -33.51
CA ARG A 372 -6.05 10.07 -33.30
C ARG A 372 -4.64 10.51 -33.72
N PRO A 373 -4.47 11.53 -34.58
CA PRO A 373 -3.17 12.17 -34.78
C PRO A 373 -2.76 12.91 -33.51
N ALA A 374 -1.47 12.84 -33.18
CA ALA A 374 -0.88 13.46 -31.99
C ALA A 374 -1.04 14.99 -32.03
N PRO A 375 -1.31 15.65 -30.89
CA PRO A 375 -1.40 17.10 -30.80
C PRO A 375 -0.03 17.73 -31.09
N VAL A 376 -0.04 18.72 -31.99
CA VAL A 376 1.13 19.56 -32.30
C VAL A 376 1.37 20.48 -31.10
N PRO A 377 2.57 20.51 -30.51
CA PRO A 377 2.86 21.37 -29.37
C PRO A 377 2.86 22.87 -29.78
N PRO A 378 2.44 23.77 -28.89
CA PRO A 378 2.36 25.21 -29.16
C PRO A 378 3.76 25.85 -29.30
N PRO A 379 3.90 26.90 -30.14
CA PRO A 379 5.19 27.41 -30.61
C PRO A 379 6.00 28.32 -29.65
N ASP A 380 5.56 28.59 -28.41
CA ASP A 380 6.17 29.64 -27.56
C ASP A 380 6.84 29.15 -26.26
N LEU A 381 7.26 27.87 -26.19
CA LEU A 381 8.02 27.37 -25.04
C LEU A 381 9.50 27.77 -25.13
N PRO A 382 10.11 28.32 -24.06
CA PRO A 382 11.53 28.65 -24.03
C PRO A 382 12.37 27.42 -24.37
N PRO A 383 13.53 27.60 -25.05
CA PRO A 383 14.35 26.49 -25.51
C PRO A 383 14.70 25.57 -24.35
N ALA A 384 14.31 24.30 -24.47
CA ALA A 384 14.58 23.29 -23.47
C ALA A 384 16.10 23.24 -23.20
N PRO A 385 16.53 23.31 -21.92
CA PRO A 385 17.94 23.22 -21.58
C PRO A 385 18.52 21.88 -22.09
N PRO A 386 19.82 21.84 -22.44
CA PRO A 386 20.44 20.66 -23.04
C PRO A 386 20.22 19.42 -22.17
N SER A 387 19.73 18.35 -22.82
CA SER A 387 19.20 17.12 -22.24
C SER A 387 20.21 16.18 -21.54
N SER A 388 21.33 16.71 -21.05
CA SER A 388 22.35 15.97 -20.30
C SER A 388 22.50 16.41 -18.84
N SER A 389 21.54 17.18 -18.31
CA SER A 389 21.67 17.81 -17.00
C SER A 389 21.64 16.77 -15.89
N ALA A 390 22.78 16.55 -15.25
CA ALA A 390 22.81 16.10 -13.87
C ALA A 390 21.86 16.99 -13.05
N TRP A 391 21.14 16.39 -12.12
CA TRP A 391 20.31 17.08 -11.15
C TRP A 391 21.12 18.14 -10.42
N ASP A 392 20.53 19.32 -10.31
CA ASP A 392 21.04 20.36 -9.42
C ASP A 392 20.94 19.93 -7.94
N ALA A 393 21.55 20.68 -7.01
CA ALA A 393 21.56 20.29 -5.59
C ALA A 393 20.15 20.24 -4.98
N GLY A 394 19.24 21.12 -5.42
CA GLY A 394 17.84 21.14 -4.98
C GLY A 394 17.05 19.98 -5.57
N GLU A 395 17.27 19.65 -6.84
CA GLU A 395 16.71 18.47 -7.50
C GLU A 395 17.17 17.18 -6.83
N VAL A 396 18.46 17.05 -6.50
CA VAL A 396 18.95 15.89 -5.73
C VAL A 396 18.23 15.78 -4.40
N CYS A 397 18.03 16.89 -3.68
CA CYS A 397 17.30 16.89 -2.41
C CYS A 397 15.84 16.44 -2.58
N CYS A 398 15.14 16.98 -3.59
CA CYS A 398 13.78 16.56 -3.94
C CYS A 398 13.72 15.07 -4.30
N MET A 399 14.68 14.57 -5.07
CA MET A 399 14.78 13.16 -5.45
C MET A 399 15.11 12.26 -4.25
N LYS A 400 15.89 12.72 -3.26
CA LYS A 400 16.09 12.01 -1.98
C LYS A 400 14.77 11.87 -1.21
N ARG A 401 13.97 12.94 -1.11
CA ARG A 401 12.64 12.91 -0.48
C ARG A 401 11.72 11.90 -1.16
N GLU A 402 11.67 11.91 -2.50
CA GLU A 402 10.93 10.93 -3.29
C GLU A 402 11.43 9.50 -3.07
N ALA A 403 12.75 9.28 -3.03
CA ALA A 403 13.33 7.97 -2.76
C ALA A 403 12.89 7.39 -1.40
N VAL A 404 12.84 8.25 -0.37
CA VAL A 404 12.37 7.87 0.97
C VAL A 404 10.88 7.51 0.94
N LEU A 405 10.03 8.28 0.24
CA LEU A 405 8.61 7.96 0.09
C LEU A 405 8.40 6.65 -0.68
N ALA A 406 9.19 6.41 -1.73
CA ALA A 406 9.18 5.15 -2.45
C ALA A 406 9.53 3.97 -1.54
N CYS A 407 10.50 4.13 -0.63
CA CYS A 407 10.79 3.14 0.41
C CYS A 407 9.60 2.94 1.35
N LEU A 408 8.90 4.00 1.76
CA LEU A 408 7.72 3.90 2.61
C LEU A 408 6.58 3.13 1.94
N HIS A 409 6.33 3.37 0.65
CA HIS A 409 5.36 2.61 -0.15
C HIS A 409 5.73 1.12 -0.20
N THR A 410 7.00 0.80 -0.42
CA THR A 410 7.49 -0.58 -0.38
C THR A 410 7.31 -1.21 1.00
N ALA A 411 7.69 -0.50 2.07
CA ALA A 411 7.56 -0.95 3.45
C ALA A 411 6.10 -1.28 3.81
N LYS A 412 5.14 -0.44 3.38
CA LYS A 412 3.69 -0.69 3.57
C LYS A 412 3.25 -2.03 2.98
N GLY A 413 3.85 -2.47 1.87
CA GLY A 413 3.57 -3.79 1.27
C GLY A 413 3.90 -4.97 2.20
N PHE A 414 4.82 -4.78 3.15
CA PHE A 414 5.20 -5.80 4.14
C PHE A 414 4.32 -5.79 5.41
N HIS A 415 3.40 -4.84 5.57
CA HIS A 415 2.56 -4.70 6.78
C HIS A 415 1.65 -5.91 7.03
N ARG A 416 1.38 -6.71 5.99
CA ARG A 416 0.69 -8.00 6.09
C ARG A 416 1.43 -9.03 6.94
N HIS A 417 2.74 -8.86 7.14
CA HIS A 417 3.57 -9.77 7.92
C HIS A 417 3.59 -9.32 9.40
N PRO A 418 3.17 -10.19 10.35
CA PRO A 418 3.12 -9.81 11.76
C PRO A 418 4.45 -9.31 12.32
N TRP A 419 5.56 -9.90 11.87
CA TRP A 419 6.92 -9.54 12.29
C TRP A 419 7.34 -8.13 11.82
N ALA A 420 6.86 -7.66 10.66
CA ALA A 420 7.22 -6.34 10.10
C ALA A 420 6.35 -5.19 10.64
N LYS A 421 5.14 -5.51 11.11
CA LYS A 421 4.04 -4.58 11.34
C LYS A 421 4.42 -3.40 12.24
N THR A 422 4.99 -3.67 13.41
CA THR A 422 5.36 -2.64 14.38
C THR A 422 6.46 -1.73 13.85
N GLY A 423 7.47 -2.30 13.18
CA GLY A 423 8.58 -1.52 12.59
C GLY A 423 8.10 -0.51 11.55
N ILE A 424 7.18 -0.93 10.66
CA ILE A 424 6.58 -0.06 9.65
C ILE A 424 5.78 1.07 10.28
N GLU A 425 4.95 0.78 11.29
CA GLU A 425 4.14 1.81 11.96
C GLU A 425 5.01 2.85 12.67
N LEU A 426 6.10 2.42 13.33
CA LEU A 426 7.07 3.34 13.94
C LEU A 426 7.82 4.16 12.90
N LEU A 427 8.11 3.61 11.71
CA LEU A 427 8.70 4.36 10.61
C LEU A 427 7.75 5.46 10.11
N VAL A 428 6.46 5.14 9.92
CA VAL A 428 5.46 6.12 9.48
C VAL A 428 5.30 7.24 10.52
N GLU A 429 5.31 6.91 11.82
CA GLU A 429 5.30 7.92 12.88
C GLU A 429 6.56 8.81 12.85
N HIS A 430 7.73 8.23 12.60
CA HIS A 430 8.99 8.97 12.49
C HIS A 430 8.96 9.96 11.32
N ILE A 431 8.48 9.51 10.15
CA ILE A 431 8.32 10.37 8.97
C ILE A 431 7.33 11.50 9.25
N HIS A 432 6.18 11.20 9.86
CA HIS A 432 5.18 12.23 10.17
C HIS A 432 5.67 13.26 11.20
N LYS A 433 6.54 12.87 12.15
CA LYS A 433 7.19 13.82 13.08
C LYS A 433 8.16 14.77 12.38
N ASN A 434 8.74 14.34 11.26
CA ASN A 434 9.70 15.10 10.45
C ASN A 434 9.08 15.55 9.11
N LYS A 435 7.76 15.73 9.04
CA LYS A 435 7.07 16.00 7.77
C LYS A 435 7.38 17.38 7.19
N ASP A 436 7.82 18.31 8.04
CA ASP A 436 8.36 19.62 7.69
C ASP A 436 9.61 19.54 6.78
N ARG A 437 10.32 18.40 6.79
CA ARG A 437 11.44 18.12 5.87
C ARG A 437 10.98 17.72 4.46
N PHE A 438 9.69 17.61 4.20
CA PHE A 438 9.11 17.20 2.91
C PHE A 438 8.30 18.32 2.27
N CYS A 439 8.17 18.27 0.94
CA CYS A 439 7.33 19.19 0.15
C CYS A 439 5.86 19.12 0.60
N LEU A 440 5.08 20.19 0.49
CA LEU A 440 3.66 20.21 0.86
C LEU A 440 2.84 19.15 0.11
N SER A 441 3.15 18.95 -1.18
CA SER A 441 2.55 17.87 -1.97
C SER A 441 2.87 16.48 -1.40
N GLN A 442 4.09 16.27 -0.92
CA GLN A 442 4.56 15.03 -0.28
C GLN A 442 3.98 14.85 1.14
N GLN A 443 3.81 15.94 1.90
CA GLN A 443 3.24 15.92 3.25
C GLN A 443 1.82 15.34 3.26
N ARG A 444 1.01 15.61 2.22
CA ARG A 444 -0.32 15.00 2.07
C ARG A 444 -0.26 13.48 2.01
N ALA A 445 0.68 12.92 1.24
CA ALA A 445 0.90 11.48 1.18
C ALA A 445 1.31 10.91 2.55
N ILE A 446 2.17 11.62 3.29
CA ILE A 446 2.59 11.23 4.64
C ILE A 446 1.39 11.22 5.61
N ASP A 447 0.51 12.22 5.54
CA ASP A 447 -0.70 12.28 6.36
C ASP A 447 -1.65 11.12 6.03
N GLU A 448 -1.79 10.73 4.75
CA GLU A 448 -2.53 9.51 4.35
C GLU A 448 -1.94 8.24 4.97
N PHE A 449 -0.60 8.10 4.99
CA PHE A 449 0.05 6.98 5.67
C PHE A 449 -0.27 6.96 7.17
N MET A 450 -0.31 8.11 7.84
CA MET A 450 -0.65 8.17 9.26
C MET A 450 -2.12 7.83 9.54
N VAL A 451 -3.04 8.31 8.71
CA VAL A 451 -4.45 7.90 8.78
C VAL A 451 -4.56 6.37 8.62
N TRP A 452 -3.85 5.80 7.65
CA TRP A 452 -3.78 4.36 7.46
C TRP A 452 -3.25 3.62 8.70
N VAL A 453 -2.16 4.08 9.33
CA VAL A 453 -1.63 3.47 10.57
C VAL A 453 -2.66 3.51 11.71
N ARG A 454 -3.35 4.64 11.89
CA ARG A 454 -4.43 4.77 12.90
C ARG A 454 -5.56 3.77 12.65
N GLN A 455 -5.97 3.60 11.38
CA GLN A 455 -6.96 2.59 11.00
C GLN A 455 -6.48 1.17 11.29
N GLN A 456 -5.23 0.84 10.94
CA GLN A 456 -4.64 -0.48 11.22
C GLN A 456 -4.57 -0.80 12.72
N ARG A 457 -4.28 0.20 13.55
CA ARG A 457 -4.31 0.08 15.02
C ARG A 457 -5.73 -0.09 15.55
N ALA A 458 -6.69 0.68 15.03
CA ALA A 458 -8.10 0.54 15.40
C ALA A 458 -8.66 -0.84 15.02
N LEU A 459 -8.30 -1.36 13.85
CA LEU A 459 -8.66 -2.72 13.42
C LEU A 459 -8.09 -3.78 14.37
N ARG A 460 -6.83 -3.66 14.80
CA ARG A 460 -6.25 -4.56 15.82
C ARG A 460 -6.96 -4.46 17.16
N LYS A 461 -7.34 -3.25 17.60
CA LYS A 461 -8.05 -3.03 18.87
C LYS A 461 -9.44 -3.67 18.87
N LYS A 462 -10.10 -3.75 17.71
CA LYS A 462 -11.38 -4.47 17.55
C LYS A 462 -11.24 -5.99 17.66
N GLY A 463 -10.01 -6.51 17.69
CA GLY A 463 -9.72 -7.94 17.69
C GLY A 463 -9.87 -8.55 16.28
N PRO A 464 -9.37 -9.78 16.08
CA PRO A 464 -9.54 -10.50 14.83
C PRO A 464 -11.03 -10.72 14.57
N THR A 465 -11.48 -10.44 13.35
CA THR A 465 -12.86 -10.66 12.97
C THR A 465 -13.21 -12.15 13.04
N ALA A 466 -14.48 -12.51 13.28
CA ALA A 466 -14.88 -13.92 13.31
C ALA A 466 -14.46 -14.69 12.04
N LYS A 467 -14.41 -14.02 10.88
CA LYS A 467 -13.90 -14.59 9.62
C LYS A 467 -12.39 -14.85 9.65
N GLU A 468 -11.59 -13.94 10.20
CA GLU A 468 -10.14 -14.12 10.36
C GLU A 468 -9.83 -15.21 11.39
N ILE A 469 -10.54 -15.24 12.53
CA ILE A 469 -10.44 -16.33 13.50
C ILE A 469 -10.73 -17.68 12.83
N ASN A 470 -11.80 -17.76 12.02
CA ASN A 470 -12.14 -19.00 11.31
C ASN A 470 -11.12 -19.37 10.23
N ARG A 471 -10.54 -18.38 9.53
CA ARG A 471 -9.52 -18.61 8.50
C ARG A 471 -8.18 -19.05 9.09
N ASP A 472 -7.74 -18.37 10.14
CA ASP A 472 -6.42 -18.55 10.75
C ASP A 472 -6.44 -19.57 11.89
N SER A 473 -7.62 -20.09 12.27
CA SER A 473 -7.73 -21.28 13.12
C SER A 473 -7.07 -22.47 12.43
N THR A 474 -5.97 -22.94 13.01
CA THR A 474 -5.34 -24.17 12.57
C THR A 474 -6.29 -25.35 12.81
N SER A 475 -6.10 -26.46 12.11
CA SER A 475 -6.86 -27.69 12.39
C SER A 475 -6.79 -28.08 13.87
N PHE A 476 -5.67 -27.77 14.54
CA PHE A 476 -5.49 -27.97 15.96
C PHE A 476 -6.37 -27.03 16.81
N ASP A 477 -6.45 -25.74 16.48
CA ASP A 477 -7.32 -24.79 17.21
C ASP A 477 -8.80 -25.15 17.05
N ARG A 478 -9.18 -25.63 15.87
CA ARG A 478 -10.53 -26.14 15.61
C ARG A 478 -10.82 -27.39 16.42
N ALA A 479 -9.91 -28.37 16.42
CA ALA A 479 -10.05 -29.59 17.23
C ALA A 479 -10.07 -29.28 18.73
N ARG A 480 -9.26 -28.33 19.20
CA ARG A 480 -9.26 -27.87 20.60
C ARG A 480 -10.58 -27.19 20.95
N ALA A 481 -11.14 -26.35 20.07
CA ALA A 481 -12.43 -25.71 20.29
C ALA A 481 -13.58 -26.71 20.28
N GLU A 482 -13.53 -27.72 19.40
CA GLU A 482 -14.49 -28.83 19.32
C GLU A 482 -14.42 -29.69 20.59
N TRP A 483 -13.21 -30.11 21.01
CA TRP A 483 -13.03 -30.81 22.27
C TRP A 483 -13.42 -29.98 23.48
N SER A 484 -13.24 -28.65 23.47
CA SER A 484 -13.69 -27.81 24.58
C SER A 484 -15.22 -27.67 24.62
N LYS A 485 -15.91 -27.83 23.48
CA LYS A 485 -17.38 -27.86 23.42
C LYS A 485 -17.94 -29.23 23.82
N ASP A 486 -17.29 -30.31 23.36
CA ASP A 486 -17.69 -31.69 23.67
C ASP A 486 -17.31 -32.11 25.09
N THR A 487 -16.17 -31.62 25.57
CA THR A 487 -15.80 -31.63 26.99
C THR A 487 -16.50 -30.48 27.68
N SER A 488 -17.83 -30.40 27.53
CA SER A 488 -18.67 -29.69 28.50
C SER A 488 -18.40 -30.41 29.83
N ILE A 489 -17.41 -29.89 30.56
CA ILE A 489 -17.19 -30.18 31.97
C ILE A 489 -18.49 -29.69 32.59
N SER A 490 -19.43 -30.63 32.77
CA SER A 490 -20.69 -30.38 33.44
C SER A 490 -20.34 -29.56 34.68
N HIS A 491 -20.86 -28.34 34.73
CA HIS A 491 -20.59 -27.39 35.81
C HIS A 491 -20.98 -27.97 37.20
N ARG A 492 -21.76 -29.05 37.21
CA ARG A 492 -21.90 -29.95 38.36
C ARG A 492 -20.73 -30.92 38.34
N GLY A 493 -19.72 -30.69 39.18
CA GLY A 493 -18.52 -31.52 39.36
C GLY A 493 -18.82 -32.98 39.72
N LYS A 494 -19.35 -33.73 38.76
CA LYS A 494 -19.66 -35.16 38.86
C LYS A 494 -18.85 -35.90 37.80
N VAL A 495 -17.53 -35.79 37.94
CA VAL A 495 -16.59 -36.73 37.35
C VAL A 495 -16.65 -37.98 38.23
N GLY A 496 -17.26 -39.07 37.74
CA GLY A 496 -17.20 -40.38 38.43
C GLY A 496 -18.50 -41.16 38.58
N GLY A 497 -19.48 -41.07 37.67
CA GLY A 497 -20.77 -41.78 37.84
C GLY A 497 -21.16 -42.83 36.80
N GLY A 498 -20.70 -42.71 35.54
CA GLY A 498 -21.12 -43.61 34.46
C GLY A 498 -19.92 -44.32 33.89
N GLY A 499 -19.64 -45.54 34.38
CA GLY A 499 -18.56 -46.37 33.89
C GLY A 499 -18.80 -46.78 32.44
N ASP A 500 -17.87 -46.41 31.57
CA ASP A 500 -17.69 -47.07 30.29
C ASP A 500 -16.31 -47.73 30.30
N SER A 501 -16.31 -49.01 30.66
CA SER A 501 -15.15 -49.84 31.02
C SER A 501 -14.30 -50.29 29.81
N LYS A 502 -14.19 -49.50 28.74
CA LYS A 502 -13.49 -49.93 27.50
C LYS A 502 -12.12 -49.27 27.27
N ALA A 503 -11.63 -48.43 28.18
CA ALA A 503 -10.33 -47.74 28.03
C ALA A 503 -9.11 -48.51 28.60
N ASN A 504 -9.13 -49.86 28.60
CA ASN A 504 -8.06 -50.67 29.20
C ASN A 504 -7.08 -51.31 28.21
N ASN A 505 -6.93 -50.80 26.97
CA ASN A 505 -6.11 -51.52 25.98
C ASN A 505 -5.20 -50.67 25.06
N TRP A 506 -4.68 -49.54 25.54
CA TRP A 506 -3.73 -48.70 24.78
C TRP A 506 -2.33 -48.58 25.40
N LEU A 507 -2.01 -49.42 26.38
CA LEU A 507 -0.64 -49.64 26.84
C LEU A 507 -0.36 -51.14 26.85
N GLY A 508 -0.20 -51.69 25.65
CA GLY A 508 0.38 -53.00 25.38
C GLY A 508 1.56 -52.82 24.45
#